data_AF-A0A2G9TCD8-F1
#
_entry.id   AF-A0A2G9TCD8-F1
#
_cell.length_a   1.000
_cell.length_b   1.000
_cell.length_c   1.000
_cell.angle_alpha   90.00
_cell.angle_beta   90.00
_cell.angle_gamma   90.00
#
_symmetry.space_group_name_H-M   'P 1'
#
loop_
_entity.id
_entity.type
_entity.pdbx_description
1 polymer ?
#
loop_
_entity_poly.entity_id
_entity_poly.type
_entity_poly.pdbx_seq_one_letter_code
_entity_poly.pdbx_strand_id
1 'polypeptide(L)'
;VRCHCPFGLTGERCEKVTYCEPEKGKLINGKCECNAKWTGLFCHMRTCYNGIPTGGMEGFCLCDIGFTGPFCDVPLICNNGGTVNQ
;
A
#
# COMPACT_ATOMS: atom_id res chain seq x y z
N VAL A 1 29.95 1.84 16.68
CA VAL A 1 28.53 1.46 16.91
C VAL A 1 27.97 0.99 15.57
N ARG A 2 27.23 -0.11 15.51
CA ARG A 2 26.69 -0.68 14.27
C ARG A 2 25.20 -1.03 14.43
N CYS A 3 24.40 -0.77 13.40
CA CYS A 3 22.99 -1.17 13.37
C CYS A 3 22.85 -2.68 13.10
N HIS A 4 21.93 -3.33 13.82
CA HIS A 4 21.46 -4.67 13.47
C HIS A 4 20.17 -4.53 12.66
N CYS A 5 20.17 -5.01 11.42
CA CYS A 5 19.05 -4.81 10.52
C CYS A 5 18.00 -5.91 10.69
N PRO A 6 16.71 -5.53 10.71
CA PRO A 6 15.63 -6.52 10.68
C PRO A 6 15.61 -7.22 9.31
N PHE A 7 14.86 -8.32 9.23
CA PHE A 7 14.73 -9.10 8.01
C PHE A 7 14.33 -8.23 6.81
N GLY A 8 14.99 -8.46 5.67
CA GLY A 8 14.73 -7.74 4.43
C GLY A 8 15.48 -6.40 4.27
N LEU A 9 16.28 -5.98 5.25
CA LEU A 9 17.06 -4.74 5.21
C LEU A 9 18.57 -4.95 5.33
N THR A 10 19.35 -4.04 4.76
CA THR A 10 20.81 -4.05 4.76
C THR A 10 21.39 -2.62 4.65
N GLY A 11 22.72 -2.50 4.75
CA GLY A 11 23.44 -1.23 4.79
C GLY A 11 23.94 -0.87 6.19
N GLU A 12 24.81 0.13 6.28
CA GLU A 12 25.36 0.62 7.56
C GLU A 12 24.26 1.15 8.48
N ARG A 13 23.16 1.63 7.91
CA ARG A 13 22.00 2.20 8.61
C ARG A 13 20.68 1.49 8.26
N CYS A 14 20.74 0.28 7.71
CA CYS A 14 19.59 -0.51 7.27
C CYS A 14 18.70 0.22 6.24
N GLU A 15 19.31 1.10 5.43
CA GLU A 15 18.64 1.98 4.49
C GLU A 15 18.30 1.32 3.15
N LYS A 16 18.84 0.12 2.89
CA LYS A 16 18.63 -0.63 1.66
C LYS A 16 17.73 -1.82 1.91
N VAL A 17 16.82 -2.04 0.98
CA VAL A 17 15.92 -3.19 0.91
C VAL A 17 16.59 -4.32 0.13
N THR A 18 16.39 -5.56 0.56
CA THR A 18 16.94 -6.76 -0.10
C THR A 18 15.92 -7.54 -0.91
N TYR A 19 14.62 -7.29 -0.74
CA TYR A 19 13.56 -7.97 -1.49
C TYR A 19 12.35 -7.04 -1.68
N CYS A 20 11.59 -7.24 -2.76
CA CYS A 20 10.25 -6.66 -2.92
C CYS A 20 9.27 -7.81 -3.14
N GLU A 21 8.00 -7.60 -2.81
CA GLU A 21 6.96 -8.59 -3.05
C GLU A 21 6.87 -8.90 -4.57
N PRO A 22 6.91 -10.18 -4.97
CA PRO A 22 6.89 -10.57 -6.38
C PRO A 22 5.67 -9.99 -7.10
N GLU A 23 5.86 -9.59 -8.36
CA GLU A 23 4.80 -9.01 -9.23
C GLU A 23 4.21 -7.66 -8.75
N LYS A 24 4.57 -7.17 -7.56
CA LYS A 24 4.07 -5.91 -7.00
C LYS A 24 5.09 -4.78 -7.04
N GLY A 25 6.34 -5.08 -7.35
CA GLY A 25 7.38 -4.07 -7.56
C GLY A 25 8.68 -4.65 -8.06
N LYS A 26 9.66 -3.78 -8.28
CA LYS A 26 11.01 -4.13 -8.71
C LYS A 26 12.03 -3.56 -7.75
N LEU A 27 13.04 -4.37 -7.41
CA LEU A 27 14.15 -3.93 -6.56
C LEU A 27 15.19 -3.21 -7.42
N ILE A 28 15.36 -1.90 -7.19
CA ILE A 28 16.26 -1.03 -7.95
C ILE A 28 17.12 -0.25 -6.96
N ASN A 29 18.44 -0.45 -7.05
CA ASN A 29 19.44 0.24 -6.20
C ASN A 29 19.16 0.15 -4.68
N GLY A 30 18.65 -1.00 -4.22
CA GLY A 30 18.33 -1.21 -2.80
C GLY A 30 17.05 -0.49 -2.35
N LYS A 31 16.16 -0.14 -3.26
CA LYS A 31 14.81 0.37 -2.96
C LYS A 31 13.79 -0.37 -3.82
N CYS A 32 12.57 -0.51 -3.32
CA CYS A 32 11.48 -1.06 -4.11
C CYS A 32 10.77 0.04 -4.90
N GLU A 33 10.73 -0.09 -6.22
CA GLU A 33 9.82 0.67 -7.08
C GLU A 33 8.53 -0.15 -7.24
N CYS A 34 7.45 0.31 -6.60
CA CYS A 34 6.18 -0.42 -6.60
C CYS A 34 5.39 -0.20 -7.90
N ASN A 35 4.74 -1.27 -8.33
CA ASN A 35 3.78 -1.23 -9.42
C ASN A 35 2.53 -0.42 -9.00
N ALA A 36 1.72 -0.04 -9.99
CA ALA A 36 0.46 0.65 -9.73
C ALA A 36 -0.38 -0.11 -8.70
N LYS A 37 -0.97 0.62 -7.75
CA LYS A 37 -1.82 0.11 -6.66
C LYS A 37 -1.10 -0.59 -5.50
N TRP A 38 0.24 -0.60 -5.49
CA TRP A 38 1.05 -1.14 -4.38
C TRP A 38 1.95 -0.08 -3.77
N THR A 39 2.20 -0.21 -2.47
CA THR A 39 2.99 0.72 -1.66
C THR A 39 3.66 -0.01 -0.48
N GLY A 40 4.34 0.75 0.37
CA GLY A 40 5.12 0.25 1.49
C GLY A 40 6.54 -0.15 1.10
N LEU A 41 7.37 -0.36 2.11
CA LEU A 41 8.82 -0.56 1.95
C LEU A 41 9.19 -1.75 1.03
N PHE A 42 8.35 -2.78 1.02
CA PHE A 42 8.52 -3.98 0.21
C PHE A 42 7.43 -4.16 -0.87
N CYS A 43 6.65 -3.11 -1.20
CA CYS A 43 5.48 -3.20 -2.09
C CYS A 43 4.42 -4.23 -1.67
N HIS A 44 4.34 -4.54 -0.38
CA HIS A 44 3.43 -5.54 0.17
C HIS A 44 2.07 -4.94 0.55
N MET A 45 1.96 -3.62 0.66
CA MET A 45 0.72 -2.94 1.04
C MET A 45 -0.06 -2.52 -0.20
N ARG A 46 -1.37 -2.69 -0.19
CA ARG A 46 -2.23 -2.09 -1.22
C ARG A 46 -2.31 -0.58 -1.00
N THR A 47 -2.38 0.15 -2.11
CA THR A 47 -2.65 1.60 -2.08
C THR A 47 -4.14 1.82 -1.90
N CYS A 48 -4.54 2.51 -0.84
CA CYS A 48 -5.92 3.00 -0.67
C CYS A 48 -5.92 4.49 -1.01
N TYR A 49 -6.69 4.89 -2.03
CA TYR A 49 -6.70 6.28 -2.52
C TYR A 49 -7.56 7.19 -1.64
N ASN A 50 -8.77 6.74 -1.29
CA ASN A 50 -9.71 7.46 -0.41
C ASN A 50 -10.17 6.54 0.73
N GLY A 51 -9.23 6.22 1.63
CA GLY A 51 -9.49 5.35 2.75
C GLY A 51 -8.22 4.86 3.41
N ILE A 52 -8.37 3.97 4.39
CA ILE A 52 -7.25 3.41 5.15
C ILE A 52 -7.03 1.93 4.82
N PRO A 53 -5.77 1.48 4.70
CA PRO A 53 -5.48 0.07 4.59
C PRO A 53 -5.78 -0.63 5.92
N THR A 54 -6.50 -1.74 5.87
CA THR A 54 -6.66 -2.62 7.03
C THR A 54 -5.38 -3.45 7.21
N GLY A 55 -4.96 -3.66 8.46
CA GLY A 55 -3.76 -4.42 8.76
C GLY A 55 -3.89 -5.89 8.36
N GLY A 56 -2.82 -6.46 7.78
CA GLY A 56 -2.74 -7.87 7.39
C GLY A 56 -2.11 -8.07 6.00
N MET A 57 -1.57 -9.26 5.72
CA MET A 57 -0.99 -9.60 4.40
C MET A 57 -2.02 -9.56 3.25
N GLU A 58 -3.30 -9.74 3.57
CA GLU A 58 -4.43 -9.59 2.65
C GLU A 58 -5.28 -8.35 2.96
N GLY A 59 -4.65 -7.30 3.50
CA GLY A 59 -5.32 -6.05 3.85
C GLY A 59 -6.21 -5.52 2.73
N PHE A 60 -7.42 -5.13 3.11
CA PHE A 60 -8.40 -4.46 2.24
C PHE A 60 -8.35 -2.96 2.52
N CYS A 61 -8.97 -2.15 1.67
CA CYS A 61 -9.15 -0.74 1.98
C CYS A 61 -10.50 -0.53 2.67
N LEU A 62 -10.48 0.09 3.85
CA LEU A 62 -11.67 0.67 4.44
C LEU A 62 -11.87 2.05 3.81
N CYS A 63 -12.88 2.19 2.96
CA CYS A 63 -13.11 3.40 2.20
C CYS A 63 -13.74 4.51 3.04
N ASP A 64 -13.32 5.73 2.75
CA ASP A 64 -14.01 6.92 3.21
C ASP A 64 -15.41 7.00 2.61
N ILE A 65 -16.29 7.75 3.28
CA ILE A 65 -17.66 7.95 2.84
C ILE A 65 -17.68 8.54 1.43
N GLY A 66 -18.50 7.97 0.56
CA GLY A 66 -18.59 8.39 -0.83
C GLY A 66 -17.60 7.71 -1.76
N PHE A 67 -16.81 6.76 -1.28
CA PHE A 67 -15.90 5.95 -2.10
C PHE A 67 -16.14 4.45 -1.90
N THR A 68 -15.79 3.68 -2.93
CA THR A 68 -15.94 2.23 -2.99
C THR A 68 -14.85 1.61 -3.87
N GLY A 69 -14.91 0.29 -4.01
CA GLY A 69 -13.93 -0.50 -4.76
C GLY A 69 -12.76 -0.98 -3.90
N PRO A 70 -11.95 -1.93 -4.42
CA PRO A 70 -10.89 -2.58 -3.65
C PRO A 70 -9.73 -1.64 -3.26
N PHE A 71 -9.66 -0.44 -3.85
CA PHE A 71 -8.64 0.57 -3.57
C PHE A 71 -9.26 1.93 -3.17
N CYS A 72 -10.58 1.99 -2.98
CA CYS A 72 -11.32 3.23 -2.70
C CYS A 72 -11.10 4.32 -3.76
N ASP A 73 -10.93 3.90 -5.01
CA ASP A 73 -10.70 4.75 -6.18
C ASP A 73 -11.99 5.03 -6.98
N VAL A 74 -13.09 4.39 -6.61
CA VAL A 74 -14.38 4.55 -7.29
C VAL A 74 -15.30 5.44 -6.45
N PRO A 75 -15.77 6.58 -6.96
CA PRO A 75 -16.78 7.37 -6.26
C PRO A 75 -18.11 6.61 -6.20
N LEU A 76 -18.76 6.63 -5.04
CA LEU A 76 -20.07 6.05 -4.84
C LEU A 76 -21.13 6.97 -5.44
N ILE A 77 -21.85 6.48 -6.45
CA ILE A 77 -22.90 7.22 -7.13
C ILE A 77 -24.26 6.68 -6.68
N CYS A 78 -25.06 7.52 -6.04
CA CYS A 78 -26.43 7.19 -5.65
C CYS A 78 -27.40 7.48 -6.79
N ASN A 79 -28.15 6.47 -7.23
CA ASN A 79 -29.15 6.62 -8.30
C ASN A 79 -30.50 7.09 -7.73
N ASN A 80 -31.40 7.56 -8.61
CA ASN A 80 -32.79 7.95 -8.28
C ASN A 80 -32.91 9.01 -7.17
N GLY A 81 -31.98 9.97 -7.13
CA GLY A 81 -32.01 11.08 -6.17
C GLY A 81 -31.51 10.72 -4.77
N GLY A 82 -30.91 9.54 -4.58
CA GLY A 82 -30.25 9.21 -3.32
C GLY A 82 -29.02 10.09 -3.05
N THR A 83 -28.64 10.20 -1.78
CA THR A 83 -27.45 10.93 -1.33
C THR A 83 -26.54 10.05 -0.47
N VAL A 84 -25.25 10.32 -0.51
CA VAL A 84 -24.28 9.72 0.42
C VAL A 84 -24.28 10.55 1.70
N ASN A 85 -24.50 9.91 2.85
CA ASN A 85 -24.49 10.56 4.17
C ASN A 85 -23.37 9.99 5.05
N GLN A 86 -22.94 10.80 6.03
CA GLN A 86 -21.90 10.49 7.02
C GLN A 86 -22.49 10.08 8.36
#